data_AF-A0A9D5GER4-F1
#
_entry.id   AF-A0A9D5GER4-F1
#
_cell.length_a   1.000
_cell.length_b   1.000
_cell.length_c   1.000
_cell.angle_alpha   90.00
_cell.angle_beta   90.00
_cell.angle_gamma   90.00
#
_symmetry.space_group_name_H-M   'P 1'
#
loop_
_entity.id
_entity.type
_entity.pdbx_description
1 polymer ?
#
loop_
_entity_poly.entity_id
_entity_poly.type
_entity_poly.pdbx_seq_one_letter_code
_entity_poly.pdbx_strand_id
1 'polypeptide(L)'
;MRIAMNADLNFVRERIDPYRAYADEADRHDSDMRVRAYVGNALTQAQAPLGEALDATTRGLLETVLMKCMFTDQAFIRKFEHGPLDEPTVAALVRSDRNLLDSADRARSADAGSMAGILHEIDREFEARRSPEPVA
;
A
#
# COMPACT_ATOMS: atom_id res chain seq x y z
N MET A 1 15.46 -15.35 2.07
CA MET A 1 14.14 -14.80 2.45
C MET A 1 14.18 -13.88 3.68
N ARG A 2 14.70 -14.31 4.84
CA ARG A 2 14.74 -13.49 6.08
C ARG A 2 15.40 -12.10 5.97
N ILE A 3 16.50 -11.99 5.22
CA ILE A 3 17.24 -10.71 5.08
C ILE A 3 16.43 -9.70 4.25
N ALA A 4 15.78 -10.12 3.17
CA ALA A 4 14.95 -9.25 2.33
C ALA A 4 13.72 -8.75 3.09
N MET A 5 13.05 -9.64 3.85
CA MET A 5 11.94 -9.26 4.72
C MET A 5 12.35 -8.22 5.77
N ASN A 6 13.56 -8.33 6.34
CA ASN A 6 14.06 -7.35 7.29
C ASN A 6 14.31 -5.97 6.66
N ALA A 7 14.79 -5.92 5.42
CA ALA A 7 14.97 -4.66 4.70
C ALA A 7 13.63 -3.99 4.40
N ASP A 8 12.66 -4.75 3.90
CA ASP A 8 11.31 -4.23 3.61
C ASP A 8 10.62 -3.74 4.89
N LEU A 9 10.72 -4.51 5.98
CA LEU A 9 10.13 -4.14 7.27
C LEU A 9 10.75 -2.85 7.84
N ASN A 10 12.06 -2.68 7.74
CA ASN A 10 12.73 -1.47 8.19
C ASN A 10 12.31 -0.26 7.35
N PHE A 11 12.23 -0.42 6.03
CA PHE A 11 11.77 0.63 5.12
C PHE A 11 10.36 1.15 5.49
N VAL A 12 9.44 0.22 5.83
CA VAL A 12 8.08 0.57 6.24
C VAL A 12 8.08 1.28 7.59
N ARG A 13 8.84 0.77 8.57
CA ARG A 13 8.91 1.36 9.92
C ARG A 13 9.54 2.75 9.96
N GLU A 14 10.46 3.05 9.06
CA GLU A 14 11.03 4.40 8.92
C GLU A 14 10.01 5.45 8.45
N ARG A 15 8.92 5.02 7.80
CA ARG A 15 7.87 5.90 7.23
C ARG A 15 6.59 5.91 8.04
N ILE A 16 6.30 4.80 8.72
CA ILE A 16 5.11 4.61 9.53
C ILE A 16 5.55 4.20 10.93
N ASP A 17 5.44 5.14 11.87
CA ASP A 17 5.72 4.88 13.29
C ASP A 17 4.46 5.10 14.15
N PRO A 18 4.03 4.11 14.96
CA PRO A 18 4.47 2.71 14.95
C PRO A 18 3.93 1.92 13.75
N TYR A 19 4.69 0.91 13.29
CA TYR A 19 4.22 -0.14 12.36
C TYR A 19 4.48 -1.53 12.96
N ARG A 20 3.38 -2.26 13.20
CA ARG A 20 3.37 -3.54 13.95
C ARG A 20 3.31 -4.78 13.06
N ALA A 21 3.17 -4.61 11.74
CA ALA A 21 3.05 -5.69 10.77
C ALA A 21 1.83 -6.60 11.07
N TYR A 22 2.03 -7.92 11.10
CA TYR A 22 0.94 -8.89 10.93
C TYR A 22 0.91 -9.99 12.01
N ALA A 23 1.37 -9.69 13.22
CA ALA A 23 1.50 -10.69 14.30
C ALA A 23 0.13 -11.27 14.71
N ASP A 24 -0.86 -10.41 14.91
CA ASP A 24 -2.23 -10.77 15.24
C ASP A 24 -3.26 -9.97 14.41
N GLU A 25 -4.54 -10.16 14.71
CA GLU A 25 -5.64 -9.48 14.02
C GLU A 25 -5.62 -7.96 14.24
N ALA A 26 -5.36 -7.50 15.46
CA ALA A 26 -5.32 -6.08 15.77
C ALA A 26 -4.17 -5.38 15.05
N ASP A 27 -2.99 -6.02 15.00
CA ASP A 27 -1.84 -5.52 14.26
C ASP A 27 -2.08 -5.52 12.74
N ARG A 28 -2.79 -6.51 12.18
CA ARG A 28 -3.22 -6.52 10.76
C ARG A 28 -4.08 -5.31 10.42
N HIS A 29 -5.07 -5.02 11.25
CA HIS A 29 -5.95 -3.87 11.09
C HIS A 29 -5.18 -2.55 11.18
N ASP A 30 -4.37 -2.37 12.22
CA ASP A 30 -3.58 -1.15 12.42
C ASP A 30 -2.60 -0.92 11.26
N SER A 31 -1.88 -1.97 10.83
CA SER A 31 -0.96 -1.89 9.70
C SER A 31 -1.68 -1.54 8.39
N ASP A 32 -2.82 -2.17 8.10
CA ASP A 32 -3.61 -1.84 6.89
C ASP A 32 -4.07 -0.38 6.88
N MET A 33 -4.64 0.09 7.99
CA MET A 33 -5.09 1.48 8.11
C MET A 33 -3.95 2.47 7.91
N ARG A 34 -2.79 2.20 8.52
CA ARG A 34 -1.62 3.10 8.44
C ARG A 34 -1.04 3.15 7.04
N VAL A 35 -0.91 2.01 6.36
CA VAL A 35 -0.43 1.95 4.97
C VAL A 35 -1.39 2.72 4.06
N ARG A 36 -2.70 2.49 4.19
CA ARG A 36 -3.72 3.24 3.42
C ARG A 36 -3.68 4.73 3.69
N ALA A 37 -3.56 5.14 4.95
CA ALA A 37 -3.47 6.55 5.32
C ALA A 37 -2.22 7.21 4.73
N TYR A 38 -1.08 6.51 4.75
CA TYR A 38 0.16 6.99 4.17
C TYR A 38 0.03 7.22 2.65
N VAL A 39 -0.46 6.21 1.93
CA VAL A 39 -0.66 6.26 0.47
C VAL A 39 -1.68 7.33 0.11
N GLY A 40 -2.84 7.36 0.78
CA GLY A 40 -3.90 8.33 0.54
C GLY A 40 -3.41 9.77 0.74
N ASN A 41 -2.69 10.05 1.82
CA ASN A 41 -2.11 11.36 2.06
C ASN A 41 -1.10 11.76 0.96
N ALA A 42 -0.25 10.84 0.51
CA ALA A 42 0.68 11.14 -0.59
C ALA A 42 -0.05 11.46 -1.89
N LEU A 43 -1.09 10.70 -2.24
CA LEU A 43 -1.90 10.92 -3.43
C LEU A 43 -2.69 12.23 -3.38
N THR A 44 -3.28 12.58 -2.23
CA THR A 44 -3.96 13.87 -2.03
C THR A 44 -2.99 15.04 -2.19
N GLN A 45 -1.76 14.91 -1.68
CA GLN A 45 -0.73 15.94 -1.85
C GLN A 45 -0.27 16.07 -3.31
N ALA A 46 -0.17 14.96 -4.04
CA ALA A 46 0.17 14.95 -5.46
C ALA A 46 -0.95 15.50 -6.35
N GLN A 47 -2.22 15.31 -5.94
CA GLN A 47 -3.38 15.79 -6.69
C GLN A 47 -3.41 17.33 -6.79
N ALA A 48 -3.06 18.04 -5.72
CA ALA A 48 -3.12 19.49 -5.67
C ALA A 48 -2.32 20.20 -6.79
N PRO A 49 -1.02 19.89 -7.02
CA PRO A 49 -0.26 20.48 -8.13
C PRO A 49 -0.60 19.91 -9.51
N LEU A 50 -1.11 18.67 -9.61
CA LEU A 50 -1.36 18.00 -10.90
C LEU A 50 -2.77 18.23 -11.47
N GLY A 51 -3.71 18.73 -10.67
CA GLY A 51 -5.16 18.75 -10.93
C GLY A 51 -5.62 18.81 -12.39
N GLU A 52 -5.32 19.90 -13.10
CA GLU A 52 -5.76 20.08 -14.51
C GLU A 52 -4.83 19.41 -15.53
N ALA A 53 -3.59 19.10 -15.15
CA ALA A 53 -2.61 18.46 -16.02
C ALA A 53 -2.90 16.96 -16.23
N LEU A 54 -3.68 16.34 -15.35
CA LEU A 54 -4.12 14.95 -15.49
C LEU A 54 -5.25 14.84 -16.52
N ASP A 55 -5.13 13.88 -17.44
CA ASP A 55 -6.26 13.50 -18.28
C ASP A 55 -7.41 12.88 -17.46
N ALA A 56 -8.59 12.78 -18.07
CA ALA A 56 -9.79 12.29 -17.40
C ALA A 56 -9.66 10.83 -16.92
N THR A 57 -8.94 10.00 -17.67
CA THR A 57 -8.71 8.59 -17.33
C THR A 57 -7.86 8.48 -16.06
N THR A 58 -6.77 9.23 -15.99
CA THR A 58 -5.85 9.27 -14.86
C THR A 58 -6.51 9.86 -13.62
N ARG A 59 -7.37 10.88 -13.78
CA ARG A 59 -8.21 11.40 -12.68
C ARG A 59 -9.16 10.35 -12.12
N GLY A 60 -9.88 9.64 -12.98
CA GLY A 60 -10.78 8.56 -12.53
C GLY A 60 -10.05 7.41 -11.82
N LEU A 61 -8.84 7.09 -12.28
CA LEU A 61 -7.98 6.11 -11.61
C LEU A 61 -7.52 6.62 -10.24
N LEU A 62 -7.09 7.88 -10.15
CA LEU A 62 -6.69 8.51 -8.88
C LEU A 62 -7.84 8.49 -7.86
N GLU A 63 -9.05 8.85 -8.27
CA GLU A 63 -10.25 8.80 -7.42
C GLU A 63 -10.53 7.37 -6.94
N THR A 64 -10.42 6.37 -7.84
CA THR A 64 -10.59 4.96 -7.49
C THR A 64 -9.58 4.51 -6.43
N VAL A 65 -8.31 4.85 -6.61
CA VAL A 65 -7.24 4.49 -5.66
C VAL A 65 -7.38 5.23 -4.33
N LEU A 66 -7.75 6.52 -4.35
CA LEU A 66 -8.06 7.29 -3.14
C LEU A 66 -9.22 6.66 -2.37
N MET A 67 -10.27 6.21 -3.05
CA MET A 67 -11.37 5.47 -2.42
C MET A 67 -10.87 4.18 -1.75
N LYS A 68 -9.98 3.41 -2.39
CA LYS A 68 -9.35 2.26 -1.72
C LYS A 68 -8.56 2.67 -0.46
N CYS A 69 -7.91 3.83 -0.47
CA CYS A 69 -7.19 4.33 0.71
C CYS A 69 -8.12 4.77 1.86
N MET A 70 -9.33 5.23 1.57
CA MET A 70 -10.26 5.72 2.59
C MET A 70 -10.98 4.62 3.38
N PHE A 71 -11.12 3.43 2.79
CA PHE A 71 -11.90 2.34 3.38
C PHE A 71 -11.02 1.12 3.66
N THR A 72 -11.11 0.59 4.88
CA THR A 72 -10.52 -0.70 5.23
C THR A 72 -11.08 -1.79 4.32
N ASP A 73 -10.20 -2.65 3.84
CA ASP A 73 -10.59 -3.75 2.98
C ASP A 73 -11.08 -4.94 3.80
N GLN A 74 -12.39 -5.06 3.89
CA GLN A 74 -13.05 -6.12 4.65
C GLN A 74 -12.74 -7.52 4.09
N ALA A 75 -12.45 -7.66 2.79
CA ALA A 75 -12.08 -8.94 2.21
C ALA A 75 -10.66 -9.34 2.62
N PHE A 76 -9.72 -8.39 2.63
CA PHE A 76 -8.37 -8.57 3.16
C PHE A 76 -8.40 -8.99 4.63
N ILE A 77 -9.13 -8.25 5.47
CA ILE A 77 -9.23 -8.54 6.90
C ILE A 77 -9.81 -9.94 7.14
N ARG A 78 -11.00 -10.24 6.58
CA ARG A 78 -11.66 -11.54 6.78
C ARG A 78 -10.83 -12.74 6.36
N LYS A 79 -10.02 -12.59 5.32
CA LYS A 79 -9.13 -13.66 4.85
C LYS A 79 -8.09 -14.05 5.91
N PHE A 80 -7.71 -13.11 6.77
CA PHE A 80 -6.66 -13.27 7.77
C PHE A 80 -7.18 -13.10 9.20
N GLU A 81 -8.49 -13.13 9.44
CA GLU A 81 -9.10 -13.01 10.77
C GLU A 81 -8.81 -14.23 11.67
N HIS A 82 -8.50 -15.40 11.09
CA HIS A 82 -8.38 -16.64 11.84
C HIS A 82 -6.94 -17.16 11.88
N GLY A 83 -6.24 -16.82 12.97
CA GLY A 83 -4.98 -17.44 13.35
C GLY A 83 -3.70 -16.74 12.86
N PRO A 84 -2.54 -17.21 13.35
CA PRO A 84 -1.24 -16.66 12.96
C PRO A 84 -0.97 -16.89 11.47
N LEU A 85 -0.37 -15.90 10.80
CA LEU A 85 0.12 -16.06 9.44
C LEU A 85 1.48 -16.76 9.46
N ASP A 86 1.76 -17.53 8.43
CA ASP A 86 3.08 -18.09 8.23
C ASP A 86 4.10 -17.02 7.78
N GLU A 87 5.39 -17.31 7.98
CA GLU A 87 6.49 -16.40 7.65
C GLU A 87 6.49 -15.98 6.16
N PRO A 88 6.22 -16.88 5.18
CA PRO A 88 6.11 -16.49 3.77
C PRO A 88 4.99 -15.48 3.48
N THR A 89 3.80 -15.66 4.07
CA THR A 89 2.68 -14.74 3.88
C THR A 89 2.99 -13.37 4.48
N VAL A 90 3.55 -13.34 5.69
CA VAL A 90 3.97 -12.07 6.33
C VAL A 90 5.02 -11.36 5.46
N ALA A 91 6.01 -12.08 4.94
CA ALA A 91 7.03 -11.50 4.07
C ALA A 91 6.43 -10.95 2.77
N ALA A 92 5.43 -11.61 2.19
CA ALA A 92 4.72 -11.12 1.01
C ALA A 92 3.94 -9.84 1.29
N LEU A 93 3.21 -9.78 2.41
CA LEU A 93 2.45 -8.60 2.81
C LEU A 93 3.36 -7.40 3.11
N VAL A 94 4.44 -7.60 3.85
CA VAL A 94 5.41 -6.54 4.16
C VAL A 94 6.06 -6.00 2.89
N ARG A 95 6.37 -6.87 1.90
CA ARG A 95 6.87 -6.41 0.60
C ARG A 95 5.85 -5.56 -0.15
N SER A 96 4.58 -5.96 -0.17
CA SER A 96 3.54 -5.14 -0.79
C SER A 96 3.35 -3.81 -0.06
N ASP A 97 3.44 -3.76 1.27
CA ASP A 97 3.43 -2.51 2.03
C ASP A 97 4.62 -1.61 1.66
N ARG A 98 5.82 -2.19 1.56
CA ARG A 98 7.02 -1.47 1.09
C ARG A 98 6.79 -0.88 -0.30
N ASN A 99 6.24 -1.66 -1.23
CA ASN A 99 5.98 -1.22 -2.61
C ASN A 99 4.90 -0.13 -2.68
N LEU A 100 3.86 -0.21 -1.84
CA LEU A 100 2.84 0.83 -1.71
C LEU A 100 3.46 2.14 -1.24
N LEU A 101 4.30 2.10 -0.19
CA LEU A 101 4.97 3.28 0.35
C LEU A 101 5.97 3.89 -0.64
N ASP A 102 6.74 3.06 -1.34
CA ASP A 102 7.68 3.49 -2.38
C ASP A 102 6.96 4.17 -3.56
N SER A 103 5.82 3.61 -3.99
CA SER A 103 4.98 4.20 -5.03
C SER A 103 4.33 5.51 -4.56
N ALA A 104 3.91 5.57 -3.31
CA ALA A 104 3.37 6.79 -2.70
C ALA A 104 4.44 7.90 -2.62
N ASP A 105 5.67 7.57 -2.24
CA ASP A 105 6.79 8.53 -2.25
C ASP A 105 7.04 9.07 -3.66
N ARG A 106 7.07 8.19 -4.67
CA ARG A 106 7.20 8.59 -6.08
C ARG A 106 6.05 9.49 -6.54
N ALA A 107 4.81 9.23 -6.08
CA ALA A 107 3.65 10.04 -6.44
C ALA A 107 3.80 11.50 -5.98
N ARG A 108 4.44 11.77 -4.83
CA ARG A 108 4.61 13.13 -4.29
C ARG A 108 5.40 14.06 -5.22
N SER A 109 6.28 13.49 -6.03
CA SER A 109 7.12 14.22 -6.99
C SER A 109 6.82 13.86 -8.44
N ALA A 110 5.70 13.17 -8.70
CA ALA A 110 5.33 12.75 -10.04
C ALA A 110 4.89 13.94 -10.89
N ASP A 111 5.11 13.82 -12.19
CA ASP A 111 4.45 14.66 -13.19
C ASP A 111 3.18 13.97 -13.71
N ALA A 112 2.42 14.69 -14.54
CA ALA A 112 1.19 14.14 -15.11
C ALA A 112 1.42 12.89 -15.98
N GLY A 113 2.57 12.80 -16.67
CA GLY A 113 2.89 11.69 -17.57
C GLY A 113 3.22 10.38 -16.85
N SER A 114 3.73 10.45 -15.62
CA SER A 114 4.12 9.30 -14.81
C SER A 114 3.03 8.85 -13.83
N MET A 115 2.07 9.71 -13.49
CA MET A 115 1.06 9.45 -12.46
C MET A 115 0.22 8.19 -12.77
N ALA A 116 -0.22 7.99 -14.02
CA ALA A 116 -1.02 6.82 -14.38
C ALA A 116 -0.31 5.48 -14.08
N GLY A 117 0.99 5.40 -14.40
CA GLY A 117 1.80 4.22 -14.12
C GLY A 117 1.91 3.94 -12.62
N ILE A 118 2.16 4.99 -11.83
CA ILE A 118 2.25 4.89 -10.37
C ILE A 118 0.93 4.43 -9.76
N LEU A 119 -0.20 4.95 -10.23
CA LEU A 119 -1.52 4.53 -9.74
C LEU A 119 -1.82 3.06 -10.05
N HIS A 120 -1.43 2.56 -11.23
CA HIS A 120 -1.56 1.13 -11.55
C HIS A 120 -0.66 0.26 -10.68
N GLU A 121 0.54 0.72 -10.35
CA GLU A 121 1.42 0.01 -9.40
C GLU A 121 0.77 -0.06 -8.01
N ILE A 122 0.23 1.05 -7.49
CA ILE A 122 -0.48 1.09 -6.21
C ILE A 122 -1.68 0.15 -6.22
N ASP A 123 -2.49 0.20 -7.28
CA ASP A 123 -3.68 -0.64 -7.40
C ASP A 123 -3.33 -2.12 -7.37
N ARG A 124 -2.31 -2.52 -8.14
CA ARG A 124 -1.78 -3.88 -8.18
C ARG A 124 -1.29 -4.36 -6.82
N GLU A 125 -0.62 -3.52 -6.05
CA GLU A 125 -0.14 -3.91 -4.71
C GLU A 125 -1.29 -4.04 -3.70
N PHE A 126 -2.35 -3.23 -3.79
CA PHE A 126 -3.56 -3.46 -3.00
C PHE A 126 -4.23 -4.80 -3.33
N GLU A 127 -4.29 -5.18 -4.60
CA GLU A 127 -4.80 -6.51 -4.99
C GLU A 127 -3.85 -7.64 -4.54
N ALA A 128 -2.54 -7.44 -4.62
CA ALA A 128 -1.55 -8.40 -4.13
C ALA A 128 -1.70 -8.65 -2.62
N ARG A 129 -2.07 -7.64 -1.83
CA ARG A 129 -2.38 -7.83 -0.39
C ARG A 129 -3.60 -8.71 -0.16
N ARG A 130 -4.60 -8.70 -1.05
CA ARG A 130 -5.77 -9.61 -0.97
C ARG A 130 -5.40 -11.05 -1.29
N SER A 131 -4.41 -11.25 -2.14
CA SER A 131 -3.94 -12.58 -2.58
C SER A 131 -2.41 -12.65 -2.56
N PRO A 132 -1.79 -12.66 -1.37
CA PRO A 132 -0.35 -12.65 -1.28
C PRO A 132 0.20 -13.98 -1.78
N GLU A 133 0.97 -13.92 -2.86
CA GLU A 133 1.71 -15.08 -3.36
C GLU A 133 3.00 -15.24 -2.54
N PRO A 134 3.25 -16.43 -1.95
CA PRO A 134 4.52 -16.71 -1.30
C PRO A 134 5.66 -16.56 -2.30
N VAL A 135 6.75 -15.93 -1.88
CA VAL A 135 7.96 -15.88 -2.71
C VAL A 135 8.58 -17.27 -2.73
N ALA A 136 8.83 -17.80 -3.93
CA ALA A 136 9.60 -19.03 -4.14
C ALA A 136 11.04 -18.92 -3.66
#